data_AF-A0A4R4T8V6-F1
#
_entry.id   AF-A0A4R4T8V6-F1
#
_cell.length_a   1.000
_cell.length_b   1.000
_cell.length_c   1.000
_cell.angle_alpha   90.00
_cell.angle_beta   90.00
_cell.angle_gamma   90.00
#
_symmetry.space_group_name_H-M   'P 1'
#
loop_
_entity.id
_entity.type
_entity.pdbx_description
1 polymer ?
#
loop_
_entity_poly.entity_id
_entity_poly.type
_entity_poly.pdbx_seq_one_letter_code
_entity_poly.pdbx_strand_id
1 'polypeptide(L)'
;MRLQKRSKPEAETSLDRWIPYCDAFPDRVPNEIYRAGFDHRQPFEGDRGIRFELRPGGERALAAYEASIAARQGARDTGPGRSG
;
A
#
# COMPACT_ATOMS: atom_id res chain seq x y z
N MET A 1 13.15 -9.67 6.37
CA MET A 1 12.31 -8.55 6.84
C MET A 1 11.16 -9.12 7.67
N ARG A 2 11.04 -8.76 8.96
CA ARG A 2 9.98 -9.27 9.85
C ARG A 2 8.99 -8.15 10.19
N LEU A 3 7.73 -8.31 9.78
CA LEU A 3 6.66 -7.37 10.09
C LEU A 3 6.35 -7.37 11.60
N GLN A 4 6.40 -6.19 12.22
CA GLN A 4 6.05 -5.98 13.62
C GLN A 4 4.73 -5.21 13.73
N LYS A 5 4.10 -5.25 14.91
CA LYS A 5 2.87 -4.52 15.21
C LYS A 5 3.03 -3.80 16.54
N ARG A 6 2.76 -2.49 16.57
CA ARG A 6 2.63 -1.72 17.81
C ARG A 6 1.16 -1.41 18.09
N SER A 7 0.77 -1.35 19.35
CA SER A 7 -0.58 -0.94 19.72
C SER A 7 -0.75 0.57 19.50
N LYS A 8 -1.90 0.95 18.96
CA LYS A 8 -2.38 2.34 18.93
C LYS A 8 -3.52 2.46 19.95
N PRO A 9 -3.22 2.85 21.20
CA PRO A 9 -4.24 2.90 22.26
C PRO A 9 -5.33 3.95 21.98
N GLU A 10 -5.02 4.95 21.16
CA GLU A 10 -5.92 6.04 20.75
C GLU A 10 -6.82 5.67 19.56
N ALA A 11 -6.80 4.41 19.10
CA ALA A 11 -7.62 3.99 17.98
C ALA A 11 -9.10 3.93 18.37
N GLU A 12 -9.95 4.69 17.66
CA GLU A 12 -11.40 4.68 17.85
C GLU A 12 -12.04 3.35 17.42
N THR A 13 -11.39 2.62 16.51
CA THR A 13 -11.88 1.33 16.01
C THR A 13 -10.92 0.19 16.32
N SER A 14 -11.46 -1.01 16.51
CA SER A 14 -10.65 -2.23 16.69
C SER A 14 -9.78 -2.56 15.47
N LEU A 15 -10.14 -2.03 14.29
CA LEU A 15 -9.39 -2.19 13.04
C LEU A 15 -8.10 -1.36 13.02
N ASP A 16 -8.08 -0.21 13.71
CA ASP A 16 -6.93 0.70 13.76
C ASP A 16 -6.06 0.52 15.02
N ARG A 17 -6.41 -0.45 15.87
CA ARG A 17 -5.73 -0.73 17.15
C ARG A 17 -4.28 -1.18 16.98
N TRP A 18 -3.89 -1.61 15.79
CA TRP A 18 -2.55 -2.12 15.50
C TRP A 18 -1.92 -1.38 14.33
N ILE A 19 -0.76 -0.77 14.57
CA ILE A 19 0.05 -0.13 13.52
C ILE A 19 1.13 -1.13 13.08
N PRO A 20 1.06 -1.66 11.84
CA PRO A 20 2.12 -2.48 11.28
C PRO A 20 3.34 -1.61 10.93
N TYR A 21 4.54 -2.07 11.26
CA TYR A 21 5.81 -1.39 10.94
C TYR A 21 6.92 -2.41 10.65
N CYS A 22 7.99 -1.97 9.99
CA CYS A 22 9.17 -2.78 9.67
C CYS A 22 10.40 -1.87 9.44
N ASP A 23 11.58 -2.46 9.20
CA ASP A 23 12.82 -1.68 9.01
C ASP A 23 12.78 -0.73 7.80
N ALA A 24 11.96 -1.03 6.79
CA ALA A 24 11.75 -0.17 5.63
C ALA A 24 10.72 0.95 5.92
N PHE A 25 9.73 0.67 6.77
CA PHE A 25 8.68 1.61 7.16
C PHE A 25 8.59 1.66 8.69
N PRO A 26 9.52 2.39 9.34
CA PRO A 26 9.63 2.39 10.80
C PRO A 26 8.40 3.03 11.48
N ASP A 27 7.74 3.98 10.82
CA ASP A 27 6.56 4.65 11.37
C ASP A 27 5.28 3.84 11.16
N ARG A 28 5.02 3.44 9.92
CA ARG A 28 3.84 2.66 9.54
C ARG A 28 4.03 2.09 8.13
N VAL A 29 3.77 0.79 7.96
CA VAL A 29 3.63 0.19 6.63
C VAL A 29 2.35 0.76 5.98
N PRO A 30 2.44 1.40 4.80
CA PRO A 30 1.28 1.85 4.04
C PRO A 30 0.25 0.73 3.85
N ASN A 31 -1.03 1.07 3.87
CA ASN A 31 -2.11 0.07 3.73
C ASN A 31 -2.03 -0.68 2.39
N GLU A 32 -1.57 -0.02 1.32
CA GLU A 32 -1.34 -0.61 0.01
C GLU A 32 -0.35 -1.79 0.07
N ILE A 33 0.70 -1.64 0.87
CA ILE A 33 1.74 -2.67 1.08
C ILE A 33 1.23 -3.72 2.08
N TYR A 34 0.66 -3.28 3.21
CA TYR A 34 0.20 -4.18 4.27
C TYR A 34 -0.93 -5.12 3.83
N ARG A 35 -1.82 -4.67 2.93
CA ARG A 35 -2.90 -5.50 2.36
C ARG A 35 -2.45 -6.39 1.20
N ALA A 36 -1.14 -6.46 0.93
CA ALA A 36 -0.55 -7.21 -0.19
C ALA A 36 -1.15 -6.86 -1.56
N GLY A 37 -1.69 -5.64 -1.71
CA GLY A 37 -2.20 -5.17 -2.99
C GLY A 37 -1.08 -4.68 -3.90
N PHE A 38 -0.04 -4.08 -3.31
CA PHE A 38 1.06 -3.52 -4.08
C PHE A 38 1.81 -4.57 -4.92
N ASP A 39 2.13 -4.22 -6.17
CA ASP A 39 3.02 -5.03 -7.01
C ASP A 39 4.46 -4.92 -6.48
N HIS A 40 4.89 -5.90 -5.71
CA HIS A 40 6.23 -5.90 -5.10
C HIS A 40 7.36 -6.11 -6.12
N ARG A 41 7.06 -6.15 -7.42
CA ARG A 41 8.04 -6.05 -8.51
C ARG A 41 8.42 -4.60 -8.81
N GLN A 42 7.60 -3.64 -8.41
CA GLN A 42 7.88 -2.21 -8.54
C GLN A 42 8.49 -1.66 -7.24
N PRO A 43 9.41 -0.68 -7.31
CA PRO A 43 9.87 0.02 -6.12
C PRO A 43 8.74 0.90 -5.56
N PHE A 44 8.54 0.84 -4.24
CA PHE A 44 7.71 1.78 -3.50
C PHE A 44 8.58 2.85 -2.84
N GLU A 45 8.14 4.11 -2.84
CA GLU A 45 8.90 5.19 -2.22
C GLU A 45 9.17 4.90 -0.73
N GLY A 46 10.45 4.82 -0.36
CA GLY A 46 10.88 4.48 1.00
C GLY A 46 11.16 2.99 1.25
N ASP A 47 10.90 2.09 0.29
CA ASP A 47 11.18 0.65 0.42
C ASP A 47 12.65 0.27 0.22
N ARG A 48 13.54 1.24 -0.06
CA ARG A 48 14.98 1.05 -0.33
C ARG A 48 15.27 0.06 -1.47
N GLY A 49 14.37 -0.06 -2.44
CA GLY A 49 14.52 -0.91 -3.62
C GLY A 49 14.24 -2.39 -3.37
N ILE A 50 13.49 -2.74 -2.31
CA ILE A 50 13.14 -4.12 -2.03
C ILE A 50 12.19 -4.65 -3.11
N ARG A 51 12.57 -5.75 -3.77
CA ARG A 51 11.73 -6.46 -4.75
C ARG A 51 11.36 -7.84 -4.18
N PHE A 52 10.08 -8.20 -4.19
CA PHE A 52 9.63 -9.54 -3.80
C PHE A 52 8.99 -10.27 -4.98
N GLU A 53 9.13 -11.59 -5.00
CA GLU A 53 8.35 -12.44 -5.89
C GLU A 53 6.88 -12.46 -5.45
N LEU A 54 5.96 -12.52 -6.42
CA LEU A 54 4.55 -12.69 -6.15
C LEU A 54 4.33 -14.06 -5.49
N ARG A 55 3.62 -14.11 -4.36
CA ARG A 55 3.24 -15.39 -3.75
C ARG A 55 2.23 -16.10 -4.66
N PRO A 56 2.26 -17.45 -4.73
CA PRO A 56 1.20 -18.20 -5.39
C PRO A 56 -0.18 -17.80 -4.86
N GLY A 57 -1.11 -17.41 -5.74
CA GLY A 57 -2.44 -16.93 -5.36
C GLY A 57 -2.53 -15.41 -5.11
N GLY A 58 -1.43 -14.67 -5.26
CA GLY A 58 -1.38 -13.21 -5.11
C GLY A 58 -1.95 -12.42 -6.30
N GLU A 59 -2.25 -13.09 -7.41
CA GLU A 59 -2.67 -12.48 -8.67
C GLU A 59 -3.98 -11.69 -8.52
N ARG A 60 -4.91 -12.19 -7.71
CA ARG A 60 -6.20 -11.51 -7.46
C ARG A 60 -6.01 -10.21 -6.66
N ALA A 61 -5.08 -10.20 -5.71
CA ALA A 61 -4.77 -9.01 -4.92
C ALA A 61 -4.06 -7.96 -5.78
N LEU A 62 -3.13 -8.40 -6.63
CA LEU A 62 -2.46 -7.56 -7.63
C LEU A 62 -3.46 -6.90 -8.59
N ALA A 63 -4.34 -7.69 -9.20
CA ALA A 63 -5.35 -7.17 -10.13
C ALA A 63 -6.29 -6.14 -9.46
N ALA A 64 -6.70 -6.38 -8.21
CA ALA A 64 -7.53 -5.44 -7.46
C ALA A 64 -6.81 -4.11 -7.19
N TYR A 65 -5.50 -4.17 -6.91
CA TYR A 65 -4.68 -2.98 -6.74
C TYR A 65 -4.49 -2.20 -8.05
N GLU A 66 -4.14 -2.89 -9.14
CA GLU A 66 -4.00 -2.29 -10.47
C GLU A 66 -5.29 -1.57 -10.89
N ALA A 67 -6.46 -2.20 -10.68
CA ALA A 67 -7.75 -1.58 -10.92
C ALA A 67 -7.97 -0.33 -10.05
N SER A 68 -7.55 -0.36 -8.77
CA SER A 68 -7.66 0.78 -7.87
C SER A 68 -6.76 1.96 -8.28
N ILE A 69 -5.56 1.68 -8.81
CA ILE A 69 -4.64 2.69 -9.32
C ILE A 69 -5.19 3.31 -10.60
N ALA A 70 -5.68 2.49 -11.53
CA ALA A 70 -6.31 2.96 -12.76
C ALA A 70 -7.51 3.87 -12.47
N ALA A 71 -8.36 3.50 -11.49
CA ALA A 71 -9.47 4.36 -11.06
C ALA A 71 -8.99 5.70 -10.47
N ARG A 72 -7.93 5.69 -9.65
CA ARG A 72 -7.33 6.91 -9.08
C ARG A 72 -6.67 7.80 -10.14
N GLN A 73 -6.03 7.21 -11.15
CA GLN A 73 -5.40 7.92 -12.27
C GLN A 73 -6.44 8.51 -13.22
N GLY A 74 -7.48 7.76 -13.58
CA GLY A 74 -8.60 8.28 -14.39
C GLY A 74 -9.32 9.45 -13.70
N ALA A 75 -9.49 9.39 -12.39
CA ALA A 75 -10.04 10.51 -11.61
C ALA A 75 -9.15 11.78 -11.64
N ARG A 76 -7.83 11.63 -11.82
CA ARG A 76 -6.89 12.76 -11.97
C ARG A 76 -6.91 13.34 -13.39
N ASP A 77 -7.05 12.50 -14.41
CA ASP A 77 -7.15 12.95 -15.81
C ASP A 77 -8.50 13.59 -16.15
N THR A 78 -9.55 13.36 -15.35
CA THR A 78 -10.87 13.99 -15.52
C THR A 78 -11.02 15.30 -14.71
N GLY A 79 -9.93 15.80 -14.11
CA GLY A 79 -9.92 17.14 -13.49
C GLY A 79 -10.12 18.21 -14.57
N PRO A 80 -10.97 19.24 -14.34
CA PRO A 80 -11.34 20.19 -15.38
C PRO A 80 -10.08 20.90 -15.87
N GLY A 81 -9.77 20.70 -17.16
CA GLY A 81 -8.75 21.46 -17.86
C GLY A 81 -9.00 22.95 -17.62
N ARG A 82 -8.06 23.60 -16.93
CA ARG A 82 -7.92 25.05 -16.99
C ARG A 82 -7.48 25.38 -18.42
N SER A 83 -8.47 25.69 -19.26
CA SER A 83 -8.27 26.44 -20.49
C SER A 83 -7.52 27.73 -20.15
N GLY A 84 -6.44 27.98 -20.89
CA GLY A 84 -5.69 29.24 -20.84
C GLY A 84 -6.44 30.42 -21.42
#